data_AF-A0A5D6VCA2-F1
#
_entry.id   AF-A0A5D6VCA2-F1
#
_cell.length_a   1.000
_cell.length_b   1.000
_cell.length_c   1.000
_cell.angle_alpha   90.00
_cell.angle_beta   90.00
_cell.angle_gamma   90.00
#
_symmetry.space_group_name_H-M   'P 1'
#
loop_
_entity.id
_entity.type
_entity.pdbx_description
1 polymer ?
#
loop_
_entity_poly.entity_id
_entity_poly.type
_entity_poly.pdbx_seq_one_letter_code
_entity_poly.pdbx_strand_id
1 'polypeptide(L)'
;MPKFLLILLFVFLFVRFVLPVLLRMLLGRVVRKQMKNFGQQFGTEVPFEQPPAAPGPSTGGVHVDYVPPKQPRKPQGFKGGEYVEFEEVK
;
A
#
# COMPACT_ATOMS: atom_id res chain seq x y z
N MET A 1 35.02 -32.76 -27.72
CA MET A 1 33.56 -32.83 -27.48
C MET A 1 33.09 -32.17 -26.17
N PRO A 2 33.71 -32.35 -24.99
CA PRO A 2 33.13 -31.87 -23.71
C PRO A 2 33.12 -30.34 -23.57
N LYS A 3 34.04 -29.63 -24.25
CA LYS A 3 34.07 -28.16 -24.30
C LYS A 3 32.74 -27.53 -24.70
N PHE A 4 31.99 -28.17 -25.61
CA PHE A 4 30.69 -27.67 -26.06
C PHE A 4 29.65 -27.75 -24.93
N LEU A 5 29.60 -28.87 -24.21
CA LEU A 5 28.70 -29.06 -23.09
C LEU A 5 29.03 -28.12 -21.92
N LEU A 6 30.32 -27.88 -21.66
CA LEU A 6 30.75 -26.93 -20.63
C LEU A 6 30.34 -25.50 -20.98
N ILE A 7 30.58 -25.06 -22.22
CA ILE A 7 30.15 -23.72 -22.67
C ILE A 7 28.63 -23.60 -22.58
N LEU A 8 27.88 -24.61 -23.04
CA LEU A 8 26.42 -24.62 -22.95
C LEU A 8 25.93 -24.53 -21.50
N LEU A 9 26.55 -25.29 -20.59
CA LEU A 9 26.22 -25.25 -19.16
C LEU A 9 26.47 -23.86 -18.57
N PHE A 10 27.62 -23.25 -18.87
CA PHE A 10 27.93 -21.90 -18.41
C PHE A 10 26.96 -20.87 -18.98
N VAL A 11 26.62 -20.95 -20.26
CA VAL A 11 25.62 -20.07 -20.88
C VAL A 11 24.25 -20.27 -20.25
N PHE A 12 23.83 -21.51 -20.01
CA PHE A 12 22.56 -21.82 -19.37
C PHE A 12 22.48 -21.23 -17.96
N LEU A 13 23.50 -21.43 -17.13
CA LEU A 13 23.57 -20.86 -15.79
C LEU A 13 23.62 -19.34 -15.84
N PHE A 14 24.42 -18.76 -16.73
CA PHE A 14 24.50 -17.31 -16.91
C PHE A 14 23.14 -16.73 -17.28
N VAL A 15 22.44 -17.28 -18.26
CA VAL A 15 21.08 -16.84 -18.62
C VAL A 15 20.13 -17.02 -17.43
N ARG A 16 20.17 -18.16 -16.74
CA ARG A 16 19.28 -18.45 -15.61
C ARG A 16 19.41 -17.48 -14.43
N PHE A 17 20.60 -16.94 -14.19
CA PHE A 17 20.88 -16.04 -13.07
C PHE A 17 20.99 -14.56 -13.46
N VAL A 18 21.57 -14.25 -14.62
CA VAL A 18 21.82 -12.88 -15.08
C VAL A 18 20.60 -12.29 -15.78
N LEU A 19 19.86 -13.09 -16.56
CA LEU A 19 18.65 -12.61 -17.25
C LEU A 19 17.59 -12.02 -16.30
N PRO A 20 17.19 -12.66 -15.18
CA PRO A 20 16.19 -12.07 -14.29
C PRO A 20 16.67 -10.77 -13.62
N VAL A 21 17.98 -10.64 -13.35
CA VAL A 21 18.56 -9.41 -12.77
C VAL A 21 18.54 -8.28 -13.80
N LEU A 22 18.95 -8.54 -15.03
CA LEU A 22 18.91 -7.57 -16.13
C LEU A 22 17.48 -7.12 -16.42
N LEU A 23 16.53 -8.06 -16.47
CA LEU A 23 15.10 -7.75 -16.67
C LEU A 23 14.58 -6.83 -15.58
N ARG A 24 14.83 -7.14 -14.29
CA ARG A 24 14.43 -6.26 -13.17
C ARG A 24 15.05 -4.87 -13.27
N MET A 25 16.30 -4.77 -13.69
CA MET A 25 16.98 -3.49 -13.86
C MET A 25 16.38 -2.67 -15.02
N LEU A 26 16.10 -3.31 -16.16
CA LEU A 26 15.46 -2.66 -17.31
C LEU A 26 14.02 -2.23 -16.98
N LEU A 27 13.21 -3.16 -16.47
CA LEU A 27 11.83 -2.90 -16.07
C LEU A 27 11.78 -1.81 -15.01
N GLY A 28 12.66 -1.83 -14.00
CA GLY A 28 12.71 -0.76 -13.00
C GLY A 28 12.95 0.63 -13.59
N ARG A 29 13.78 0.74 -14.64
CA ARG A 29 14.03 2.03 -15.32
C ARG A 29 12.85 2.46 -16.20
N VAL A 30 12.21 1.52 -16.90
CA VAL A 30 11.04 1.80 -17.75
C VAL A 30 9.82 2.15 -16.89
N VAL A 31 9.53 1.34 -15.88
CA VAL A 31 8.43 1.54 -14.94
C VAL A 31 8.59 2.84 -14.18
N ARG A 32 9.78 3.23 -13.71
CA ARG A 32 9.99 4.55 -13.07
C ARG A 32 9.66 5.73 -14.00
N LYS A 33 9.96 5.62 -15.30
CA LYS A 33 9.59 6.64 -16.29
C LYS A 33 8.09 6.65 -16.55
N GLN A 34 7.46 5.49 -16.63
CA GLN A 34 6.02 5.37 -16.86
C GLN A 34 5.21 5.78 -15.62
N MET A 35 5.59 5.36 -14.41
CA MET A 35 4.94 5.73 -13.15
C MET A 35 5.04 7.22 -12.83
N LYS A 36 6.04 7.96 -13.32
CA LYS A 36 6.04 9.42 -13.18
C LYS A 36 4.88 10.08 -13.96
N ASN A 37 4.47 9.46 -15.06
CA ASN A 37 3.37 9.93 -15.91
C ASN A 37 2.03 9.26 -15.50
N PHE A 38 2.06 7.98 -15.10
CA PHE A 38 0.90 7.20 -14.67
C PHE A 38 0.52 7.42 -13.20
N GLY A 39 1.46 7.76 -12.31
CA GLY A 39 1.18 8.05 -10.90
C GLY A 39 0.39 9.35 -10.71
N GLN A 40 0.36 10.22 -11.72
CA GLN A 40 -0.57 11.35 -11.79
C GLN A 40 -1.97 10.94 -12.28
N GLN A 41 -2.11 9.79 -12.96
CA GLN A 41 -3.39 9.25 -13.46
C GLN A 41 -3.98 8.12 -12.61
N PHE A 42 -3.18 7.39 -11.83
CA PHE A 42 -3.58 6.28 -10.97
C PHE A 42 -3.44 6.59 -9.47
N GLY A 43 -3.09 7.83 -9.12
CA GLY A 43 -3.09 8.35 -7.75
C GLY A 43 -4.46 8.92 -7.31
N THR A 44 -5.45 8.88 -8.19
CA THR A 44 -6.83 9.32 -7.93
C THR A 44 -7.73 8.20 -8.43
N GLU A 45 -8.82 7.90 -7.73
CA GLU A 45 -9.87 6.95 -8.14
C GLU A 45 -9.66 5.47 -7.70
N VAL A 46 -9.40 5.26 -6.42
CA VAL A 46 -10.21 4.26 -5.70
C VAL A 46 -11.51 4.96 -5.27
N PRO A 47 -12.69 4.59 -5.80
CA PRO A 47 -13.95 5.23 -5.43
C PRO A 47 -14.45 4.57 -4.13
N PHE A 48 -13.91 4.99 -3.00
CA PHE A 48 -14.57 4.82 -1.73
C PHE A 48 -14.64 6.20 -1.08
N GLU A 49 -15.88 6.68 -0.90
CA GLU A 49 -16.22 7.99 -0.36
C GLU A 49 -15.39 8.36 0.87
N GLN A 50 -14.65 9.47 0.80
CA GLN A 50 -14.07 10.09 2.00
C GLN A 50 -14.17 11.62 1.93
N PRO A 51 -14.56 12.31 3.03
CA PRO A 51 -14.89 13.75 3.01
C PRO A 51 -13.64 14.65 3.16
N PRO A 52 -13.72 15.98 2.92
CA PRO A 52 -12.54 16.84 2.63
C PRO A 52 -12.02 17.68 3.82
N ALA A 53 -10.70 17.76 4.15
CA ALA A 53 -10.16 18.88 5.00
C ALA A 53 -9.25 19.82 4.26
N ALA A 54 -9.40 21.03 4.76
CA ALA A 54 -8.41 22.04 5.00
C ALA A 54 -7.10 21.60 5.72
N PRO A 55 -6.03 22.41 5.57
CA PRO A 55 -4.65 21.98 5.72
C PRO A 55 -3.99 22.44 7.02
N GLY A 56 -2.95 21.72 7.47
CA GLY A 56 -2.01 22.18 8.50
C GLY A 56 -0.63 21.53 8.33
N PRO A 57 0.48 22.29 8.29
CA PRO A 57 1.81 21.74 8.04
C PRO A 57 2.40 21.18 9.35
N SER A 58 2.79 19.90 9.35
CA SER A 58 3.55 19.31 10.45
C SER A 58 4.89 18.76 9.97
N THR A 59 5.94 19.18 10.68
CA THR A 59 7.35 18.85 10.48
C THR A 59 7.55 17.35 10.71
N GLY A 60 7.76 16.60 9.63
CA GLY A 60 8.01 15.16 9.69
C GLY A 60 6.98 14.33 8.94
N GLY A 61 6.92 14.50 7.61
CA GLY A 61 6.54 13.44 6.67
C GLY A 61 5.17 12.77 6.82
N VAL A 62 4.21 13.35 7.54
CA VAL A 62 2.83 12.84 7.59
C VAL A 62 1.89 13.94 7.12
N HIS A 63 1.35 13.77 5.91
CA HIS A 63 0.32 14.64 5.34
C HIS A 63 -1.05 14.12 5.79
N VAL A 64 -1.84 14.96 6.43
CA VAL A 64 -3.21 14.64 6.88
C VAL A 64 -4.16 15.55 6.14
N ASP A 65 -4.91 14.99 5.18
CA ASP A 65 -5.77 15.75 4.27
C ASP A 65 -7.21 15.94 4.78
N TYR A 66 -7.62 15.23 5.85
CA TYR A 66 -8.91 15.48 6.52
C TYR A 66 -8.85 15.37 8.04
N VAL A 67 -8.91 16.49 8.76
CA VAL A 67 -9.30 16.53 10.18
C VAL A 67 -10.75 17.02 10.27
N PRO A 68 -11.74 16.12 10.46
CA PRO A 68 -13.13 16.53 10.60
C PRO A 68 -13.32 17.42 11.83
N PRO A 69 -14.14 18.49 11.73
CA PRO A 69 -14.45 19.33 12.89
C PRO A 69 -15.14 18.46 13.95
N LYS A 70 -14.58 18.47 15.17
CA LYS A 70 -15.21 17.83 16.33
C LYS A 70 -16.52 18.57 16.62
N GLN A 71 -17.62 18.06 16.06
CA GLN A 71 -18.94 18.45 16.54
C GLN A 71 -18.98 18.15 18.04
N PRO A 72 -19.51 19.06 18.88
CA PRO A 72 -19.73 18.72 20.27
C PRO A 72 -20.62 17.48 20.29
N ARG A 73 -20.07 16.36 20.75
CA ARG A 73 -20.84 15.15 21.00
C ARG A 73 -21.95 15.55 21.95
N LYS A 74 -23.17 15.74 21.43
CA LYS A 74 -24.36 15.69 22.29
C LYS A 74 -24.27 14.31 22.96
N PRO A 75 -24.28 14.22 24.29
CA PRO A 75 -24.44 12.93 24.93
C PRO A 75 -25.86 12.48 24.60
N GLN A 76 -26.03 11.81 23.46
CA GLN A 76 -27.20 10.98 23.24
C GLN A 76 -27.03 9.85 24.23
N GLY A 77 -27.71 10.00 25.36
CA GLY A 77 -27.68 9.07 26.47
C GLY A 77 -27.84 7.67 25.90
N PHE A 78 -26.79 6.88 26.08
CA PHE A 78 -26.84 5.44 25.88
C PHE A 78 -27.98 4.94 26.77
N LYS A 79 -29.14 4.71 26.18
CA LYS A 79 -30.22 3.95 26.82
C LYS A 79 -29.81 2.49 26.70
N GLY A 80 -28.79 2.12 27.49
CA GLY A 80 -28.45 0.72 27.71
C GLY A 80 -29.73 0.01 28.10
N GLY A 81 -30.05 -1.06 27.37
CA GLY A 81 -31.17 -1.92 27.73
C GLY A 81 -31.01 -2.49 29.13
N GLU A 82 -32.07 -3.09 29.66
CA GLU A 82 -32.03 -3.72 30.97
C GLU A 82 -31.01 -4.87 30.95
N TYR A 83 -30.02 -4.77 31.83
CA TYR A 83 -29.07 -5.84 32.08
C TYR A 83 -29.75 -6.84 32.99
N VAL A 84 -29.87 -8.09 32.54
CA VAL A 84 -30.35 -9.20 33.37
C VAL A 84 -29.14 -9.76 34.11
N GLU A 85 -29.13 -9.61 35.44
CA GLU A 85 -28.14 -10.26 36.29
C GLU A 85 -28.42 -11.77 36.29
N PHE A 86 -27.46 -12.58 35.83
CA PHE A 86 -27.55 -14.02 35.94
C PHE A 86 -26.98 -14.46 37.30
N GLU A 87 -27.80 -15.12 38.10
CA GLU A 87 -27.34 -15.79 39.31
C GLU A 87 -26.54 -17.03 38.89
N GLU A 88 -25.21 -16.98 39.07
CA GLU A 88 -24.33 -18.10 38.78
C GLU A 88 -24.60 -19.23 39.78
N VAL A 89 -25.27 -20.29 39.33
CA VAL A 89 -25.53 -21.48 40.16
C VAL A 89 -24.22 -22.25 40.32
N LYS A 90 -23.74 -22.27 41.58
CA LYS A 90 -22.49 -22.90 42.03
C LYS A 90 -22.53 -24.42 42.06
#